data_AF-A0A9N9LE90-F1
#
_entry.id   AF-A0A9N9LE90-F1
#
_cell.length_a   1.000
_cell.length_b   1.000
_cell.length_c   1.000
_cell.angle_alpha   90.00
_cell.angle_beta   90.00
_cell.angle_gamma   90.00
#
_symmetry.space_group_name_H-M   'P 1'
#
loop_
_entity.id
_entity.type
_entity.pdbx_description
1 polymer ?
#
loop_
_entity_poly.entity_id
_entity_poly.type
_entity_poly.pdbx_seq_one_letter_code
_entity_poly.pdbx_strand_id
1 'polypeptide(L)'
;MSASRPRRSHKKSKAGCQRCKLRKIKCDEIHPVCGNCAKHGVSCDFEGSSINPNSHSPVNNSPITANGFFAHRKTSSASPNSATSVSSSAKSPLANSLTMYQTPATLIRPNTNQASSRLLELKLMHHYTARTAYTFADTDDATLAWQEAVPSIAYNAGYLMDAILAVSALHLRLIEPNDRALVRASHSYMAASLAQYSSLLTNGASQINAEALFSTAALIAFQASALRIYEGMDNHRYTVPLAWFHSFQGVKTIVLTSWQWLRNSRRIFPIINSQPALSLNLKPDSRSFFAPLLEGMDAQLETLPAHLVELTRGAYEHSVAFLNWGFENPVRHRILSFPATVSRRFIEMVTDQDPRSLVIVACFFALTKPVDDVWWLQGVAKREVNGIMTILPPEWRPKMEWALKIANHEGTMDEKTWGTSLHPEGTMVGEPLSFDQTFLDEIVVMTQIIDTYSPQD
;
A
#
# COMPACT_ATOMS: atom_id res chain seq x y z
N MET A 1 -45.90 -36.34 -52.59
CA MET A 1 -45.31 -34.99 -52.75
C MET A 1 -45.63 -34.16 -51.52
N SER A 2 -44.72 -33.31 -51.04
CA SER A 2 -45.01 -32.32 -49.98
C SER A 2 -44.38 -31.00 -50.36
N ALA A 3 -45.17 -29.92 -50.42
CA ALA A 3 -44.75 -28.67 -51.04
C ALA A 3 -43.95 -27.78 -50.08
N SER A 4 -42.78 -27.31 -50.52
CA SER A 4 -41.99 -26.33 -49.79
C SER A 4 -42.68 -24.96 -49.78
N ARG A 5 -43.14 -24.52 -48.60
CA ARG A 5 -43.71 -23.16 -48.46
C ARG A 5 -42.67 -22.10 -48.88
N PRO A 6 -43.03 -21.14 -49.74
CA PRO A 6 -42.11 -20.07 -50.11
C PRO A 6 -41.73 -19.24 -48.89
N ARG A 7 -40.44 -18.91 -48.75
CA ARG A 7 -39.94 -18.05 -47.66
C ARG A 7 -40.52 -16.65 -47.84
N ARG A 8 -41.43 -16.27 -46.93
CA ARG A 8 -42.06 -14.94 -46.86
C ARG A 8 -40.99 -13.86 -46.88
N SER A 9 -41.09 -12.89 -47.79
CA SER A 9 -40.10 -11.81 -47.87
C SER A 9 -40.21 -10.91 -46.64
N HIS A 10 -39.12 -10.82 -45.86
CA HIS A 10 -39.09 -9.98 -44.67
C HIS A 10 -38.50 -8.60 -45.01
N LYS A 11 -39.23 -7.54 -44.63
CA LYS A 11 -38.79 -6.15 -44.73
C LYS A 11 -37.50 -5.98 -43.91
N LYS A 12 -36.38 -5.70 -44.58
CA LYS A 12 -35.05 -5.59 -43.94
C LYS A 12 -35.06 -4.48 -42.89
N SER A 13 -34.65 -4.79 -41.66
CA SER A 13 -34.45 -3.83 -40.56
C SER A 13 -33.33 -2.86 -40.92
N LYS A 14 -33.66 -1.59 -41.21
CA LYS A 14 -32.69 -0.58 -41.66
C LYS A 14 -31.75 -0.16 -40.52
N ALA A 15 -32.26 0.01 -39.31
CA ALA A 15 -31.51 0.50 -38.15
C ALA A 15 -30.87 -0.62 -37.30
N GLY A 16 -31.29 -1.89 -37.47
CA GLY A 16 -30.80 -3.04 -36.71
C GLY A 16 -29.28 -3.13 -36.53
N CYS A 17 -28.84 -3.67 -35.40
CA CYS A 17 -27.43 -3.73 -35.04
C CYS A 17 -26.58 -4.52 -36.05
N GLN A 18 -25.28 -4.21 -36.14
CA GLN A 18 -24.36 -4.83 -37.09
C GLN A 18 -24.27 -6.35 -36.88
N ARG A 19 -24.28 -6.80 -35.62
CA ARG A 19 -24.22 -8.24 -35.29
C ARG A 19 -25.44 -9.03 -35.81
N CYS A 20 -26.62 -8.42 -35.86
CA CYS A 20 -27.80 -9.00 -36.53
C CYS A 20 -27.73 -8.90 -38.06
N LYS A 21 -27.26 -7.76 -38.60
CA LYS A 21 -27.07 -7.54 -40.05
C LYS A 21 -26.09 -8.55 -40.66
N LEU A 22 -24.94 -8.77 -40.01
CA LEU A 22 -23.92 -9.76 -40.38
C LEU A 22 -24.48 -11.19 -40.36
N ARG A 23 -25.25 -11.56 -39.32
CA ARG A 23 -25.95 -12.85 -39.22
C ARG A 23 -27.13 -12.99 -40.20
N LYS A 24 -27.49 -11.93 -40.94
CA LYS A 24 -28.62 -11.85 -41.89
C LYS A 24 -29.98 -12.22 -41.26
N ILE A 25 -30.13 -11.97 -39.96
CA ILE A 25 -31.36 -12.20 -39.18
C ILE A 25 -32.09 -10.87 -38.89
N LYS A 26 -33.39 -10.95 -38.58
CA LYS A 26 -34.15 -9.76 -38.17
C LYS A 26 -33.62 -9.25 -36.82
N CYS A 27 -33.32 -7.96 -36.74
CA CYS A 27 -33.15 -7.25 -35.48
C CYS A 27 -34.52 -6.69 -35.03
N ASP A 28 -34.75 -6.63 -33.73
CA ASP A 28 -35.91 -5.98 -33.10
C ASP A 28 -35.68 -4.47 -32.85
N GLU A 29 -34.46 -3.97 -33.07
CA GLU A 29 -34.07 -2.55 -32.97
C GLU A 29 -34.19 -1.97 -31.54
N ILE A 30 -34.36 -2.82 -30.53
CA ILE A 30 -34.41 -2.47 -29.10
C ILE A 30 -33.02 -2.06 -28.58
N HIS A 31 -32.98 -0.98 -27.81
CA HIS A 31 -31.79 -0.44 -27.13
C HIS A 31 -31.95 -0.59 -25.59
N PRO A 32 -30.87 -0.66 -24.80
CA PRO A 32 -29.45 -0.60 -25.19
C PRO A 32 -28.90 -1.90 -25.77
N VAL A 33 -29.64 -3.02 -25.69
CA VAL A 33 -29.25 -4.32 -26.24
C VAL A 33 -30.43 -4.94 -26.95
N CYS A 34 -30.23 -5.36 -28.22
CA CYS A 34 -31.28 -5.99 -29.00
C CYS A 34 -31.55 -7.42 -28.51
N GLY A 35 -32.80 -7.89 -28.57
CA GLY A 35 -33.21 -9.16 -27.93
C GLY A 35 -32.49 -10.39 -28.48
N ASN A 36 -32.08 -10.35 -29.76
CA ASN A 36 -31.26 -11.38 -30.39
C ASN A 36 -29.79 -11.37 -29.92
N CYS A 37 -29.25 -10.24 -29.47
CA CYS A 37 -27.93 -10.21 -28.83
C CYS A 37 -28.02 -10.68 -27.37
N ALA A 38 -29.00 -10.14 -26.61
CA ALA A 38 -29.25 -10.51 -25.22
C ALA A 38 -29.47 -12.03 -25.05
N LYS A 39 -30.37 -12.63 -25.85
CA LYS A 39 -30.67 -14.08 -25.80
C LYS A 39 -29.45 -14.97 -26.10
N HIS A 40 -28.45 -14.44 -26.79
CA HIS A 40 -27.23 -15.17 -27.13
C HIS A 40 -26.01 -14.80 -26.26
N GLY A 41 -26.17 -13.92 -25.25
CA GLY A 41 -25.07 -13.51 -24.37
C GLY A 41 -23.92 -12.82 -25.10
N VAL A 42 -24.18 -12.15 -26.22
CA VAL A 42 -23.16 -11.48 -27.04
C VAL A 42 -23.37 -9.97 -27.07
N SER A 43 -22.28 -9.22 -26.95
CA SER A 43 -22.31 -7.75 -27.00
C SER A 43 -23.02 -7.23 -28.25
N CYS A 44 -23.72 -6.11 -28.09
CA CYS A 44 -24.57 -5.51 -29.10
C CYS A 44 -24.04 -4.14 -29.53
N ASP A 45 -24.13 -3.78 -30.80
CA ASP A 45 -23.59 -2.51 -31.31
C ASP A 45 -24.38 -1.26 -30.81
N PHE A 46 -25.48 -1.47 -30.08
CA PHE A 46 -26.25 -0.44 -29.37
C PHE A 46 -25.73 -0.20 -27.93
N GLU A 47 -24.90 -1.10 -27.40
CA GLU A 47 -24.41 -1.15 -26.02
C GLU A 47 -23.30 -0.11 -25.84
N GLY A 48 -23.70 1.11 -25.47
CA GLY A 48 -22.84 2.30 -25.44
C GLY A 48 -23.35 3.46 -26.31
N SER A 49 -24.39 3.24 -27.14
CA SER A 49 -25.06 4.30 -27.91
C SER A 49 -26.22 4.91 -27.11
N SER A 50 -25.90 5.69 -26.07
CA SER A 50 -26.88 6.50 -25.33
C SER A 50 -27.33 7.71 -26.16
N ILE A 51 -28.19 7.48 -27.15
CA ILE A 51 -28.74 8.53 -28.02
C ILE A 51 -29.69 9.40 -27.20
N ASN A 52 -29.28 10.65 -26.99
CA ASN A 52 -30.11 11.71 -26.41
C ASN A 52 -31.29 12.00 -27.37
N PRO A 53 -32.57 11.83 -26.95
CA PRO A 53 -33.71 11.79 -27.88
C PRO A 53 -34.20 13.18 -28.30
N ASN A 54 -33.30 14.02 -28.83
CA ASN A 54 -33.64 15.26 -29.53
C ASN A 54 -32.51 15.75 -30.45
N SER A 55 -32.51 15.29 -31.71
CA SER A 55 -31.90 16.04 -32.82
C SER A 55 -32.49 15.60 -34.16
N HIS A 56 -33.51 16.32 -34.61
CA HIS A 56 -33.94 16.32 -36.01
C HIS A 56 -33.18 17.42 -36.76
N SER A 57 -32.28 17.06 -37.68
CA SER A 57 -31.90 17.93 -38.80
C SER A 57 -31.23 17.13 -39.93
N PRO A 58 -31.30 17.59 -41.20
CA PRO A 58 -31.06 16.76 -42.37
C PRO A 58 -29.59 16.74 -42.85
N VAL A 59 -29.32 15.77 -43.72
CA VAL A 59 -28.11 15.69 -44.57
C VAL A 59 -28.00 16.93 -45.44
N ASN A 60 -26.78 17.43 -45.65
CA ASN A 60 -26.46 18.25 -46.82
C ASN A 60 -25.12 17.80 -47.43
N ASN A 61 -25.03 17.86 -48.76
CA ASN A 61 -23.85 17.45 -49.54
C ASN A 61 -22.91 18.65 -49.79
N SER A 62 -21.64 18.36 -50.10
CA SER A 62 -20.91 18.73 -51.35
C SER A 62 -19.38 18.56 -51.10
N PRO A 63 -18.45 18.81 -52.05
CA PRO A 63 -17.59 17.71 -52.49
C PRO A 63 -16.09 17.94 -52.25
N ILE A 64 -15.29 16.88 -52.36
CA ILE A 64 -13.83 16.99 -52.55
C ILE A 64 -13.44 16.22 -53.82
N THR A 65 -12.59 16.86 -54.63
CA THR A 65 -12.22 16.47 -56.00
C THR A 65 -11.24 15.30 -56.08
N ALA A 66 -11.26 14.58 -57.20
CA ALA A 66 -10.36 13.46 -57.46
C ALA A 66 -9.13 13.84 -58.32
N ASN A 67 -8.00 13.22 -58.00
CA ASN A 67 -6.80 12.90 -58.80
C ASN A 67 -6.01 11.88 -57.93
N GLY A 68 -5.35 10.80 -58.39
CA GLY A 68 -4.80 10.45 -59.71
C GLY A 68 -3.35 10.96 -59.81
N PHE A 69 -2.30 10.17 -60.03
CA PHE A 69 -2.06 8.71 -60.22
C PHE A 69 -0.61 8.41 -59.71
N PHE A 70 0.00 7.21 -59.61
CA PHE A 70 -0.23 5.79 -59.96
C PHE A 70 0.16 4.93 -58.72
N ALA A 71 -0.19 3.65 -58.48
CA ALA A 71 -0.21 2.39 -59.25
C ALA A 71 1.18 1.77 -59.60
N HIS A 72 1.58 0.71 -58.88
CA HIS A 72 2.32 -0.41 -59.47
C HIS A 72 2.05 -1.76 -58.78
N ARG A 73 2.21 -2.87 -59.53
CA ARG A 73 1.77 -4.24 -59.20
C ARG A 73 2.89 -5.25 -59.49
N LYS A 74 3.03 -6.28 -58.62
CA LYS A 74 3.40 -7.70 -58.89
C LYS A 74 3.24 -8.47 -57.56
N THR A 75 2.60 -9.65 -57.37
CA THR A 75 2.11 -10.81 -58.17
C THR A 75 3.07 -12.00 -58.34
N SER A 76 3.11 -12.86 -57.32
CA SER A 76 3.17 -14.34 -57.41
C SER A 76 2.60 -14.91 -56.10
N SER A 77 1.78 -15.96 -55.98
CA SER A 77 1.37 -17.13 -56.80
C SER A 77 2.13 -18.44 -56.52
N ALA A 78 1.86 -19.07 -55.37
CA ALA A 78 2.02 -20.52 -55.17
C ALA A 78 1.10 -21.04 -54.04
N SER A 79 0.52 -22.23 -54.23
CA SER A 79 -0.25 -23.05 -53.28
C SER A 79 -0.55 -24.40 -53.96
N PRO A 80 -0.95 -25.47 -53.24
CA PRO A 80 -0.83 -25.73 -51.81
C PRO A 80 0.03 -26.99 -51.55
N ASN A 81 0.11 -27.47 -50.31
CA ASN A 81 0.05 -28.92 -50.09
C ASN A 81 -0.55 -29.24 -48.70
N SER A 82 -1.24 -30.38 -48.60
CA SER A 82 -2.01 -30.76 -47.40
C SER A 82 -1.38 -31.98 -46.72
N ALA A 83 -1.24 -31.95 -45.40
CA ALA A 83 -0.95 -33.13 -44.60
C ALA A 83 -1.69 -33.06 -43.25
N THR A 84 -2.60 -34.01 -43.05
CA THR A 84 -3.47 -34.14 -41.89
C THR A 84 -2.68 -34.59 -40.65
N SER A 85 -2.99 -34.02 -39.49
CA SER A 85 -3.04 -34.81 -38.25
C SER A 85 -4.15 -34.27 -37.33
N VAL A 86 -4.91 -35.19 -36.74
CA VAL A 86 -5.99 -34.90 -35.79
C VAL A 86 -5.69 -35.65 -34.49
N SER A 87 -5.63 -34.91 -33.39
CA SER A 87 -5.50 -35.46 -32.03
C SER A 87 -6.54 -34.81 -31.11
N SER A 88 -7.78 -35.24 -31.26
CA SER A 88 -8.86 -34.88 -30.34
C SER A 88 -8.58 -35.43 -28.95
N SER A 89 -8.69 -34.61 -27.91
CA SER A 89 -8.80 -35.05 -26.52
C SER A 89 -9.79 -34.16 -25.78
N ALA A 90 -11.05 -34.55 -25.84
CA ALA A 90 -12.11 -33.95 -25.03
C ALA A 90 -12.14 -34.61 -23.65
N LYS A 91 -12.12 -33.80 -22.58
CA LYS A 91 -12.65 -34.18 -21.26
C LYS A 91 -13.56 -33.05 -20.77
N SER A 92 -14.70 -33.42 -20.21
CA SER A 92 -15.77 -32.51 -19.80
C SER A 92 -15.61 -32.08 -18.31
N PRO A 93 -16.44 -31.15 -17.79
CA PRO A 93 -16.03 -30.25 -16.69
C PRO A 93 -16.47 -30.69 -15.28
N LEU A 94 -16.30 -29.74 -14.34
CA LEU A 94 -16.65 -29.67 -12.91
C LEU A 94 -15.62 -30.24 -11.90
N ALA A 95 -14.89 -29.30 -11.30
CA ALA A 95 -14.89 -29.10 -9.85
C ALA A 95 -14.75 -27.58 -9.57
N ASN A 96 -15.54 -27.03 -8.65
CA ASN A 96 -15.41 -25.63 -8.21
C ASN A 96 -14.42 -25.55 -7.04
N SER A 97 -13.35 -24.78 -7.20
CA SER A 97 -12.50 -24.31 -6.09
C SER A 97 -12.22 -22.83 -6.27
N LEU A 98 -12.59 -22.01 -5.28
CA LEU A 98 -12.39 -20.55 -5.30
C LEU A 98 -10.96 -20.21 -4.83
N THR A 99 -9.99 -20.26 -5.74
CA THR A 99 -8.62 -19.79 -5.46
C THR A 99 -8.59 -18.26 -5.44
N MET A 100 -8.88 -17.68 -4.27
CA MET A 100 -8.43 -16.33 -3.95
C MET A 100 -6.88 -16.33 -3.94
N TYR A 101 -6.26 -15.19 -4.27
CA TYR A 101 -4.82 -15.06 -4.59
C TYR A 101 -4.37 -15.72 -5.90
N GLN A 102 -4.67 -15.04 -7.01
CA GLN A 102 -3.78 -15.03 -8.17
C GLN A 102 -3.22 -13.62 -8.33
N THR A 103 -1.90 -13.46 -8.32
CA THR A 103 -1.23 -12.20 -8.63
C THR A 103 -1.26 -11.95 -10.13
N PRO A 104 -1.83 -10.84 -10.63
CA PRO A 104 -1.85 -10.54 -12.05
C PRO A 104 -0.45 -10.13 -12.52
N ALA A 105 0.33 -11.08 -13.04
CA ALA A 105 1.69 -10.88 -13.53
C ALA A 105 1.82 -9.90 -14.72
N THR A 106 0.71 -9.35 -15.21
CA THR A 106 0.68 -8.24 -16.17
C THR A 106 -0.58 -7.41 -15.96
N LEU A 107 -0.48 -6.34 -15.16
CA LEU A 107 -1.47 -5.27 -15.19
C LEU A 107 -1.29 -4.47 -16.48
N ILE A 108 -1.95 -4.93 -17.55
CA ILE A 108 -2.03 -4.20 -18.82
C ILE A 108 -2.64 -2.83 -18.53
N ARG A 109 -1.84 -1.75 -18.60
CA ARG A 109 -2.35 -0.38 -18.49
C ARG A 109 -3.46 -0.24 -19.55
N PRO A 110 -4.73 0.03 -19.16
CA PRO A 110 -5.80 0.18 -20.13
C PRO A 110 -5.47 1.36 -21.05
N ASN A 111 -5.96 1.31 -22.30
CA ASN A 111 -5.53 2.19 -23.40
C ASN A 111 -6.05 3.64 -23.24
N THR A 112 -5.53 4.32 -22.22
CA THR A 112 -5.73 5.74 -21.91
C THR A 112 -5.00 6.60 -22.95
N ASN A 113 -5.55 7.76 -23.27
CA ASN A 113 -4.89 8.72 -24.15
C ASN A 113 -3.51 9.07 -23.57
N GLN A 114 -2.44 8.70 -24.28
CA GLN A 114 -1.06 8.78 -23.80
C GLN A 114 -0.65 10.19 -23.33
N ALA A 115 -1.19 11.24 -23.98
CA ALA A 115 -0.97 12.62 -23.56
C ALA A 115 -1.60 12.93 -22.19
N SER A 116 -2.79 12.38 -21.91
CA SER A 116 -3.45 12.53 -20.60
C SER A 116 -2.73 11.75 -19.49
N SER A 117 -2.19 10.57 -19.80
CA SER A 117 -1.34 9.82 -18.87
C SER A 117 -0.06 10.59 -18.55
N ARG A 118 0.61 11.15 -19.57
CA ARG A 118 1.83 11.95 -19.38
C ARG A 118 1.57 13.22 -18.56
N LEU A 119 0.47 13.92 -18.79
CA LEU A 119 0.10 15.12 -18.03
C LEU A 119 -0.19 14.79 -16.56
N LEU A 120 -0.86 13.66 -16.30
CA LEU A 120 -1.07 13.16 -14.93
C LEU A 120 0.26 12.81 -14.25
N GLU A 121 1.15 12.08 -14.92
CA GLU A 121 2.48 11.74 -14.41
C GLU A 121 3.30 12.99 -14.06
N LEU A 122 3.24 14.04 -14.90
CA LEU A 122 3.88 15.33 -14.62
C LEU A 122 3.24 16.07 -13.42
N LYS A 123 1.89 16.08 -13.31
CA LYS A 123 1.18 16.65 -12.16
C LYS A 123 1.58 15.96 -10.87
N LEU A 124 1.68 14.63 -10.88
CA LEU A 124 2.05 13.81 -9.73
C LEU A 124 3.53 13.97 -9.35
N MET A 125 4.45 14.05 -10.30
CA MET A 125 5.87 14.32 -9.99
C MET A 125 6.06 15.73 -9.41
N HIS A 126 5.39 16.75 -9.96
CA HIS A 126 5.43 18.10 -9.38
C HIS A 126 4.82 18.14 -7.98
N HIS A 127 3.67 17.49 -7.75
CA HIS A 127 3.07 17.42 -6.42
C HIS A 127 3.95 16.67 -5.41
N TYR A 128 4.68 15.64 -5.85
CA TYR A 128 5.65 14.94 -5.01
C TYR A 128 6.78 15.86 -4.55
N THR A 129 7.50 16.47 -5.49
CA THR A 129 8.67 17.29 -5.18
C THR A 129 8.31 18.63 -4.52
N ALA A 130 7.13 19.19 -4.79
CA ALA A 130 6.69 20.46 -4.19
C ALA A 130 5.96 20.30 -2.85
N ARG A 131 5.43 19.12 -2.50
CA ARG A 131 4.62 18.92 -1.27
C ARG A 131 4.82 17.58 -0.58
N THR A 132 4.76 16.45 -1.28
CA THR A 132 4.72 15.13 -0.61
C THR A 132 6.06 14.74 0.02
N ALA A 133 7.20 15.04 -0.62
CA ALA A 133 8.53 14.69 -0.12
C ALA A 133 8.82 15.27 1.29
N TYR A 134 8.36 16.49 1.54
CA TYR A 134 8.45 17.20 2.84
C TYR A 134 7.68 16.52 3.99
N THR A 135 6.92 15.45 3.73
CA THR A 135 6.07 14.79 4.73
C THR A 135 6.63 13.45 5.24
N PHE A 136 7.89 13.15 4.91
CA PHE A 136 8.59 11.90 5.25
C PHE A 136 9.83 12.07 6.13
N ALA A 137 10.19 13.31 6.50
CA ALA A 137 11.40 13.63 7.24
C ALA A 137 11.19 14.81 8.19
N ASP A 138 12.09 14.91 9.18
CA ASP A 138 12.09 15.96 10.22
C ASP A 138 13.38 16.81 10.13
N THR A 139 14.31 16.50 9.21
CA THR A 139 15.58 17.22 9.01
C THR A 139 15.77 17.63 7.55
N ASP A 140 16.52 18.71 7.31
CA ASP A 140 16.73 19.27 5.96
C ASP A 140 17.45 18.29 5.03
N ASP A 141 18.54 17.62 5.48
CA ASP A 141 19.29 16.68 4.65
C ASP A 141 18.46 15.46 4.23
N ALA A 142 17.61 14.93 5.12
CA ALA A 142 16.70 13.84 4.80
C ALA A 142 15.54 14.32 3.89
N THR A 143 15.11 15.56 4.05
CA THR A 143 14.10 16.21 3.18
C THR A 143 14.64 16.39 1.75
N LEU A 144 15.86 16.89 1.60
CA LEU A 144 16.55 17.01 0.30
C LEU A 144 16.76 15.63 -0.35
N ALA A 145 17.12 14.62 0.44
CA ALA A 145 17.23 13.24 -0.04
C ALA A 145 15.88 12.71 -0.59
N TRP A 146 14.77 12.93 0.12
CA TRP A 146 13.42 12.59 -0.38
C TRP A 146 13.00 13.42 -1.59
N GLN A 147 13.35 14.71 -1.63
CA GLN A 147 12.92 15.64 -2.68
C GLN A 147 13.67 15.48 -4.00
N GLU A 148 14.98 15.29 -3.95
CA GLU A 148 15.86 15.29 -5.14
C GLU A 148 16.49 13.93 -5.41
N ALA A 149 17.09 13.31 -4.38
CA ALA A 149 17.90 12.11 -4.57
C ALA A 149 17.03 10.88 -4.90
N VAL A 150 15.90 10.71 -4.22
CA VAL A 150 14.96 9.59 -4.46
C VAL A 150 14.35 9.65 -5.87
N PRO A 151 13.82 10.78 -6.38
CA PRO A 151 13.45 10.91 -7.81
C PRO A 151 14.60 10.68 -8.79
N SER A 152 15.83 11.12 -8.46
CA SER A 152 17.01 10.87 -9.30
C SER A 152 17.38 9.38 -9.40
N ILE A 153 17.25 8.62 -8.30
CA ILE A 153 17.39 7.16 -8.29
C ILE A 153 16.28 6.50 -9.14
N ALA A 154 15.05 7.02 -9.06
CA ALA A 154 13.89 6.50 -9.78
C ALA A 154 14.02 6.54 -11.31
N TYR A 155 14.90 7.36 -11.87
CA TYR A 155 15.18 7.39 -13.33
C TYR A 155 15.61 6.03 -13.90
N ASN A 156 16.25 5.18 -13.08
CA ASN A 156 16.70 3.83 -13.47
C ASN A 156 15.88 2.71 -12.78
N ALA A 157 14.84 3.06 -12.03
CA ALA A 157 14.06 2.14 -11.21
C ALA A 157 12.55 2.40 -11.38
N GLY A 158 11.95 1.78 -12.41
CA GLY A 158 10.53 1.98 -12.75
C GLY A 158 9.57 1.69 -11.58
N TYR A 159 9.87 0.67 -10.77
CA TYR A 159 9.12 0.33 -9.55
C TYR A 159 9.16 1.43 -8.47
N LEU A 160 10.27 2.16 -8.35
CA LEU A 160 10.39 3.32 -7.47
C LEU A 160 9.62 4.52 -8.05
N MET A 161 9.70 4.75 -9.35
CA MET A 161 8.92 5.79 -10.03
C MET A 161 7.41 5.56 -9.87
N ASP A 162 6.95 4.32 -10.06
CA ASP A 162 5.57 3.92 -9.80
C ASP A 162 5.21 4.12 -8.30
N ALA A 163 6.11 3.86 -7.35
CA ALA A 163 5.84 4.14 -5.91
C ALA A 163 5.69 5.65 -5.62
N ILE A 164 6.60 6.48 -6.16
CA ILE A 164 6.56 7.95 -6.04
C ILE A 164 5.23 8.50 -6.59
N LEU A 165 4.83 8.07 -7.78
CA LEU A 165 3.57 8.46 -8.42
C LEU A 165 2.34 7.99 -7.61
N ALA A 166 2.41 6.79 -7.03
CA ALA A 166 1.31 6.23 -6.25
C ALA A 166 1.03 6.99 -4.94
N VAL A 167 2.07 7.30 -4.17
CA VAL A 167 1.96 8.05 -2.91
C VAL A 167 1.59 9.50 -3.17
N SER A 168 2.15 10.11 -4.23
CA SER A 168 1.76 11.44 -4.68
C SER A 168 0.27 11.50 -5.08
N ALA A 169 -0.24 10.48 -5.77
CA ALA A 169 -1.66 10.38 -6.10
C ALA A 169 -2.55 10.16 -4.87
N LEU A 170 -2.04 9.52 -3.81
CA LEU A 170 -2.77 9.33 -2.56
C LEU A 170 -2.88 10.63 -1.73
N HIS A 171 -1.79 11.39 -1.66
CA HIS A 171 -1.75 12.72 -1.03
C HIS A 171 -2.65 13.71 -1.77
N LEU A 172 -2.51 13.79 -3.10
CA LEU A 172 -3.31 14.70 -3.93
C LEU A 172 -4.81 14.36 -3.88
N ARG A 173 -5.19 13.09 -3.68
CA ARG A 173 -6.58 12.65 -3.49
C ARG A 173 -7.23 13.25 -2.25
N LEU A 174 -6.49 13.64 -1.20
CA LEU A 174 -7.08 14.37 -0.07
C LEU A 174 -7.46 15.81 -0.43
N ILE A 175 -6.71 16.42 -1.34
CA ILE A 175 -6.91 17.79 -1.81
C ILE A 175 -8.00 17.83 -2.91
N GLU A 176 -8.05 16.78 -3.74
CA GLU A 176 -8.97 16.62 -4.87
C GLU A 176 -9.85 15.36 -4.73
N PRO A 177 -10.65 15.20 -3.65
CA PRO A 177 -11.32 13.94 -3.30
C PRO A 177 -12.36 13.45 -4.32
N ASN A 178 -12.85 14.36 -5.18
CA ASN A 178 -13.78 14.04 -6.25
C ASN A 178 -13.10 13.44 -7.50
N ASP A 179 -11.77 13.57 -7.65
CA ASP A 179 -11.10 13.01 -8.83
C ASP A 179 -10.89 11.49 -8.73
N ARG A 180 -11.82 10.76 -9.35
CA ARG A 180 -11.77 9.30 -9.51
C ARG A 180 -10.58 8.84 -10.37
N ALA A 181 -9.85 9.71 -11.06
CA ALA A 181 -8.58 9.38 -11.72
C ALA A 181 -7.45 9.22 -10.71
N LEU A 182 -7.33 10.07 -9.68
CA LEU A 182 -6.31 9.94 -8.61
C LEU A 182 -6.47 8.64 -7.83
N VAL A 183 -7.71 8.24 -7.53
CA VAL A 183 -8.03 6.93 -6.93
C VAL A 183 -7.45 5.79 -7.78
N ARG A 184 -7.73 5.80 -9.09
CA ARG A 184 -7.22 4.78 -10.02
C ARG A 184 -5.71 4.84 -10.16
N ALA A 185 -5.12 6.03 -10.22
CA ALA A 185 -3.67 6.24 -10.32
C ALA A 185 -2.96 5.63 -9.11
N SER A 186 -3.34 6.02 -7.88
CA SER A 186 -2.67 5.55 -6.66
C SER A 186 -2.67 4.02 -6.55
N HIS A 187 -3.82 3.37 -6.77
CA HIS A 187 -3.89 1.91 -6.75
C HIS A 187 -3.14 1.26 -7.93
N SER A 188 -3.21 1.81 -9.15
CA SER A 188 -2.58 1.19 -10.33
C SER A 188 -1.07 1.30 -10.29
N TYR A 189 -0.53 2.47 -9.91
CA TYR A 189 0.90 2.68 -9.76
C TYR A 189 1.45 1.87 -8.57
N MET A 190 0.76 1.82 -7.42
CA MET A 190 1.21 1.00 -6.29
C MET A 190 1.23 -0.49 -6.64
N ALA A 191 0.22 -1.00 -7.35
CA ALA A 191 0.19 -2.40 -7.78
C ALA A 191 1.28 -2.72 -8.82
N ALA A 192 1.58 -1.80 -9.73
CA ALA A 192 2.69 -1.94 -10.68
C ALA A 192 4.06 -1.91 -9.98
N SER A 193 4.24 -1.01 -9.00
CA SER A 193 5.42 -0.94 -8.13
C SER A 193 5.62 -2.26 -7.37
N LEU A 194 4.62 -2.72 -6.63
CA LEU A 194 4.67 -3.96 -5.85
C LEU A 194 5.01 -5.19 -6.71
N ALA A 195 4.37 -5.35 -7.88
CA ALA A 195 4.62 -6.49 -8.77
C ALA A 195 6.09 -6.54 -9.26
N GLN A 196 6.64 -5.40 -9.68
CA GLN A 196 8.04 -5.30 -10.10
C GLN A 196 9.00 -5.48 -8.91
N TYR A 197 8.70 -4.83 -7.78
CA TYR A 197 9.51 -4.85 -6.55
C TYR A 197 9.64 -6.27 -5.99
N SER A 198 8.52 -7.00 -5.81
CA SER A 198 8.55 -8.40 -5.37
C SER A 198 9.32 -9.31 -6.35
N SER A 199 9.22 -9.07 -7.66
CA SER A 199 9.98 -9.80 -8.69
C SER A 199 11.47 -9.44 -8.76
N LEU A 200 11.90 -8.39 -8.06
CA LEU A 200 13.32 -8.02 -7.91
C LEU A 200 13.90 -8.54 -6.59
N LEU A 201 13.11 -8.59 -5.51
CA LEU A 201 13.54 -9.17 -4.23
C LEU A 201 13.94 -10.66 -4.36
N THR A 202 13.29 -11.42 -5.24
CA THR A 202 13.69 -12.81 -5.54
C THR A 202 15.09 -12.95 -6.14
N ASN A 203 15.66 -11.86 -6.68
CA ASN A 203 17.00 -11.83 -7.27
C ASN A 203 18.05 -11.25 -6.30
N GLY A 204 17.63 -10.84 -5.09
CA GLY A 204 18.48 -10.29 -4.04
C GLY A 204 18.78 -8.80 -4.14
N ALA A 205 19.34 -8.28 -3.05
CA ALA A 205 19.88 -6.92 -2.98
C ALA A 205 21.32 -6.87 -3.54
N SER A 206 21.69 -5.71 -4.08
CA SER A 206 22.98 -5.45 -4.72
C SER A 206 23.34 -3.96 -4.57
N GLN A 207 24.61 -3.60 -4.79
CA GLN A 207 25.04 -2.20 -4.78
C GLN A 207 24.25 -1.29 -5.75
N ILE A 208 23.74 -1.85 -6.85
CA ILE A 208 23.06 -1.10 -7.92
C ILE A 208 21.59 -0.82 -7.57
N ASN A 209 20.91 -1.74 -6.86
CA ASN A 209 19.48 -1.61 -6.53
C ASN A 209 19.20 -1.27 -5.05
N ALA A 210 20.16 -1.38 -4.13
CA ALA A 210 19.96 -1.15 -2.68
C ALA A 210 19.24 0.16 -2.34
N GLU A 211 19.70 1.29 -2.87
CA GLU A 211 19.10 2.61 -2.65
C GLU A 211 17.64 2.67 -3.15
N ALA A 212 17.37 2.07 -4.30
CA ALA A 212 16.05 2.04 -4.91
C ALA A 212 15.09 1.08 -4.19
N LEU A 213 15.58 -0.08 -3.74
CA LEU A 213 14.83 -1.05 -2.93
C LEU A 213 14.43 -0.43 -1.59
N PHE A 214 15.36 0.24 -0.89
CA PHE A 214 15.09 0.97 0.35
C PHE A 214 14.01 2.04 0.15
N SER A 215 14.21 2.91 -0.84
CA SER A 215 13.29 4.02 -1.12
C SER A 215 11.89 3.51 -1.48
N THR A 216 11.80 2.39 -2.20
CA THR A 216 10.51 1.76 -2.55
C THR A 216 9.84 1.15 -1.31
N ALA A 217 10.58 0.42 -0.48
CA ALA A 217 10.06 -0.17 0.76
C ALA A 217 9.46 0.90 1.69
N ALA A 218 10.17 2.02 1.87
CA ALA A 218 9.70 3.12 2.71
C ALA A 218 8.48 3.83 2.11
N LEU A 219 8.42 4.05 0.80
CA LEU A 219 7.22 4.58 0.14
C LEU A 219 6.02 3.61 0.20
N ILE A 220 6.25 2.30 0.16
CA ILE A 220 5.20 1.30 0.43
C ILE A 220 4.70 1.40 1.88
N ALA A 221 5.59 1.59 2.86
CA ALA A 221 5.21 1.79 4.25
C ALA A 221 4.39 3.08 4.45
N PHE A 222 4.81 4.22 3.87
CA PHE A 222 4.01 5.46 3.90
C PHE A 222 2.66 5.31 3.18
N GLN A 223 2.60 4.61 2.03
CA GLN A 223 1.34 4.28 1.36
C GLN A 223 0.41 3.45 2.27
N ALA A 224 0.94 2.42 2.94
CA ALA A 224 0.18 1.55 3.83
C ALA A 224 -0.34 2.32 5.07
N SER A 225 0.44 3.28 5.58
CA SER A 225 0.02 4.25 6.60
C SER A 225 -1.22 5.02 6.14
N ALA A 226 -1.09 5.68 4.99
CA ALA A 226 -2.04 6.65 4.48
C ALA A 226 -3.33 6.04 3.93
N LEU A 227 -3.29 4.78 3.46
CA LEU A 227 -4.48 4.11 2.90
C LEU A 227 -5.61 3.99 3.94
N ARG A 228 -5.24 3.87 5.22
CA ARG A 228 -6.14 3.76 6.38
C ARG A 228 -7.16 4.90 6.48
N ILE A 229 -6.83 6.10 5.99
CA ILE A 229 -7.74 7.26 5.94
C ILE A 229 -9.01 6.93 5.13
N TYR A 230 -8.90 6.10 4.10
CA TYR A 230 -9.98 5.78 3.17
C TYR A 230 -10.71 4.47 3.48
N GLU A 231 -10.30 3.75 4.53
CA GLU A 231 -11.03 2.59 5.03
C GLU A 231 -12.18 3.09 5.92
N GLY A 232 -13.43 2.99 5.45
CA GLY A 232 -14.60 3.41 6.21
C GLY A 232 -14.84 2.57 7.46
N MET A 233 -15.52 3.15 8.46
CA MET A 233 -16.02 2.42 9.64
C MET A 233 -17.35 1.70 9.35
N ASP A 234 -17.57 1.31 8.09
CA ASP A 234 -18.85 0.82 7.57
C ASP A 234 -19.12 -0.62 8.01
N ASN A 235 -19.79 -0.76 9.15
CA ASN A 235 -20.50 -1.97 9.61
C ASN A 235 -19.66 -3.24 9.87
N HIS A 236 -18.32 -3.15 9.76
CA HIS A 236 -17.39 -4.23 10.09
C HIS A 236 -16.80 -4.03 11.50
N ARG A 237 -16.43 -5.12 12.18
CA ARG A 237 -15.66 -5.03 13.43
C ARG A 237 -14.32 -4.34 13.15
N TYR A 238 -13.86 -3.52 14.09
CA TYR A 238 -12.53 -2.92 14.01
C TYR A 238 -11.44 -3.99 13.92
N THR A 239 -10.43 -3.73 13.08
CA THR A 239 -9.23 -4.55 12.91
C THR A 239 -8.00 -3.68 13.10
N VAL A 240 -6.98 -4.16 13.80
CA VAL A 240 -5.69 -3.46 13.91
C VAL A 240 -5.02 -3.44 12.53
N PRO A 241 -4.43 -2.32 12.06
CA PRO A 241 -3.82 -2.22 10.74
C PRO A 241 -2.45 -2.91 10.69
N LEU A 242 -2.44 -4.25 10.73
CA LEU A 242 -1.23 -5.10 10.66
C LEU A 242 -0.34 -4.80 9.44
N ALA A 243 -0.93 -4.32 8.34
CA ALA A 243 -0.20 -3.85 7.16
C ALA A 243 0.84 -2.76 7.48
N TRP A 244 0.62 -1.96 8.53
CA TRP A 244 1.57 -0.95 8.98
C TRP A 244 2.86 -1.61 9.51
N PHE A 245 2.72 -2.54 10.45
CA PHE A 245 3.80 -3.35 11.00
C PHE A 245 4.54 -4.13 9.90
N HIS A 246 3.82 -4.89 9.06
CA HIS A 246 4.46 -5.68 8.01
C HIS A 246 5.25 -4.84 6.99
N SER A 247 4.77 -3.64 6.64
CA SER A 247 5.47 -2.77 5.69
C SER A 247 6.75 -2.17 6.30
N PHE A 248 6.69 -1.72 7.55
CA PHE A 248 7.85 -1.18 8.26
C PHE A 248 8.90 -2.25 8.61
N GLN A 249 8.49 -3.48 8.95
CA GLN A 249 9.40 -4.64 9.03
C GLN A 249 10.10 -4.90 7.69
N GLY A 250 9.37 -4.77 6.56
CA GLY A 250 9.95 -4.84 5.22
C GLY A 250 11.07 -3.81 4.99
N VAL A 251 10.90 -2.56 5.46
CA VAL A 251 11.96 -1.54 5.42
C VAL A 251 13.20 -2.01 6.20
N LYS A 252 13.01 -2.49 7.44
CA LYS A 252 14.12 -3.03 8.27
C LYS A 252 14.85 -4.18 7.58
N THR A 253 14.13 -5.13 6.97
CA THR A 253 14.75 -6.23 6.23
C THR A 253 15.64 -5.72 5.08
N ILE A 254 15.20 -4.71 4.32
CA ILE A 254 16.00 -4.12 3.25
C ILE A 254 17.21 -3.35 3.79
N VAL A 255 17.06 -2.60 4.89
CA VAL A 255 18.18 -1.89 5.53
C VAL A 255 19.26 -2.88 5.96
N LEU A 256 18.89 -3.94 6.69
CA LEU A 256 19.84 -4.95 7.19
C LEU A 256 20.53 -5.70 6.04
N THR A 257 19.76 -6.23 5.08
CA THR A 257 20.30 -6.99 3.93
C THR A 257 21.14 -6.14 2.96
N SER A 258 20.98 -4.82 2.98
CA SER A 258 21.66 -3.89 2.07
C SER A 258 22.68 -2.98 2.77
N TRP A 259 22.91 -3.15 4.07
CA TRP A 259 23.59 -2.15 4.92
C TRP A 259 24.97 -1.75 4.41
N GLN A 260 25.77 -2.72 3.96
CA GLN A 260 27.11 -2.52 3.41
C GLN A 260 27.18 -1.51 2.25
N TRP A 261 26.08 -1.34 1.50
CA TRP A 261 25.97 -0.36 0.43
C TRP A 261 25.27 0.93 0.91
N LEU A 262 24.18 0.80 1.66
CA LEU A 262 23.39 1.95 2.15
C LEU A 262 24.21 2.89 3.05
N ARG A 263 25.06 2.34 3.93
CA ARG A 263 25.93 3.13 4.84
C ARG A 263 26.94 4.04 4.11
N ASN A 264 27.21 3.74 2.84
CA ASN A 264 28.13 4.49 1.99
C ASN A 264 27.41 5.41 0.99
N SER A 265 26.06 5.38 0.94
CA SER A 265 25.29 6.20 -0.01
C SER A 265 25.13 7.63 0.49
N ARG A 266 25.83 8.57 -0.14
CA ARG A 266 25.60 10.02 0.06
C ARG A 266 24.18 10.49 -0.30
N ARG A 267 23.37 9.65 -0.95
CA ARG A 267 21.98 9.95 -1.35
C ARG A 267 20.94 9.52 -0.33
N ILE A 268 21.14 8.36 0.28
CA ILE A 268 20.14 7.68 1.13
C ILE A 268 20.56 7.65 2.60
N PHE A 269 21.87 7.69 2.90
CA PHE A 269 22.36 7.73 4.28
C PHE A 269 21.75 8.88 5.11
N PRO A 270 21.49 10.11 4.60
CA PRO A 270 20.81 11.14 5.37
C PRO A 270 19.41 10.73 5.89
N ILE A 271 18.66 9.93 5.14
CA ILE A 271 17.34 9.44 5.55
C ILE A 271 17.50 8.44 6.71
N ILE A 272 18.49 7.54 6.63
CA ILE A 272 18.74 6.51 7.66
C ILE A 272 19.39 7.13 8.92
N ASN A 273 20.34 8.03 8.76
CA ASN A 273 21.04 8.74 9.83
C ASN A 273 20.18 9.85 10.48
N SER A 274 19.01 10.15 9.93
CA SER A 274 17.99 10.98 10.61
C SER A 274 17.18 10.21 11.64
N GLN A 275 17.33 8.88 11.74
CA GLN A 275 16.69 8.08 12.80
C GLN A 275 17.48 8.23 14.12
N PRO A 276 16.83 8.19 15.29
CA PRO A 276 17.50 8.42 16.56
C PRO A 276 18.05 7.11 17.12
N ALA A 277 19.22 7.17 17.76
CA ALA A 277 19.88 6.01 18.37
C ALA A 277 18.94 5.26 19.33
N LEU A 278 18.66 3.98 19.04
CA LEU A 278 17.66 3.12 19.69
C LEU A 278 18.10 2.64 21.08
N SER A 279 18.35 3.60 21.97
CA SER A 279 18.80 3.38 23.35
C SER A 279 17.66 2.93 24.26
N LEU A 280 17.23 1.68 24.14
CA LEU A 280 16.15 1.10 24.95
C LEU A 280 16.65 0.54 26.28
N ASN A 281 16.07 0.98 27.40
CA ASN A 281 16.20 0.26 28.66
C ASN A 281 15.25 -0.95 28.68
N LEU A 282 15.75 -2.10 28.23
CA LEU A 282 15.02 -3.39 28.20
C LEU A 282 14.70 -3.95 29.60
N LYS A 283 15.22 -3.35 30.68
CA LYS A 283 14.79 -3.59 32.06
C LYS A 283 14.14 -2.32 32.59
N PRO A 284 12.90 -2.00 32.15
CA PRO A 284 12.19 -0.82 32.65
C PRO A 284 12.10 -0.89 34.18
N ASP A 285 12.55 0.16 34.85
CA ASP A 285 12.36 0.28 36.30
C ASP A 285 10.85 0.33 36.58
N SER A 286 10.46 -0.11 37.78
CA SER A 286 9.16 0.14 38.40
C SER A 286 8.64 1.57 38.27
N ARG A 287 9.54 2.54 38.05
CA ARG A 287 9.29 3.98 37.87
C ARG A 287 9.01 4.41 36.42
N SER A 288 9.22 3.54 35.43
CA SER A 288 8.99 3.85 34.01
C SER A 288 7.50 4.04 33.73
N PHE A 289 7.13 5.07 32.97
CA PHE A 289 5.74 5.49 32.75
C PHE A 289 4.80 4.35 32.29
N PHE A 290 5.27 3.47 31.40
CA PHE A 290 4.51 2.31 30.91
C PHE A 290 4.79 1.00 31.65
N ALA A 291 5.54 1.00 32.75
CA ALA A 291 5.75 -0.22 33.58
C ALA A 291 4.43 -0.91 34.00
N PRO A 292 3.32 -0.19 34.29
CA PRO A 292 2.02 -0.81 34.55
C PRO A 292 1.49 -1.71 33.42
N LEU A 293 1.97 -1.58 32.18
CA LEU A 293 1.60 -2.49 31.09
C LEU A 293 2.21 -3.91 31.24
N LEU A 294 3.24 -4.07 32.09
CA LEU A 294 3.89 -5.36 32.39
C LEU A 294 3.36 -6.04 33.67
N GLU A 295 2.52 -5.37 34.48
CA GLU A 295 1.92 -5.98 35.67
C GLU A 295 1.15 -7.26 35.34
N GLY A 296 1.32 -8.30 36.16
CA GLY A 296 0.68 -9.60 35.95
C GLY A 296 1.16 -10.35 34.70
N MET A 297 2.30 -9.96 34.11
CA MET A 297 2.87 -10.65 32.95
C MET A 297 3.28 -12.08 33.29
N ASP A 298 3.92 -12.33 34.43
CA ASP A 298 4.40 -13.68 34.77
C ASP A 298 3.26 -14.71 34.89
N ALA A 299 2.16 -14.35 35.56
CA ALA A 299 0.96 -15.20 35.63
C ALA A 299 0.27 -15.41 34.25
N GLN A 300 0.45 -14.51 33.29
CA GLN A 300 0.03 -14.72 31.91
C GLN A 300 0.98 -15.68 31.18
N LEU A 301 2.29 -15.53 31.39
CA LEU A 301 3.34 -16.37 30.81
C LEU A 301 3.28 -17.82 31.30
N GLU A 302 2.90 -18.06 32.56
CA GLU A 302 2.65 -19.40 33.13
C GLU A 302 1.61 -20.23 32.35
N THR A 303 0.71 -19.58 31.60
CA THR A 303 -0.29 -20.27 30.77
C THR A 303 0.23 -20.71 29.40
N LEU A 304 1.43 -20.26 28.99
CA LEU A 304 1.98 -20.50 27.66
C LEU A 304 2.83 -21.77 27.58
N PRO A 305 2.93 -22.41 26.40
CA PRO A 305 3.95 -23.41 26.13
C PRO A 305 5.36 -22.85 26.40
N ALA A 306 6.20 -23.61 27.11
CA ALA A 306 7.52 -23.15 27.59
C ALA A 306 8.40 -22.49 26.51
N HIS A 307 8.36 -22.99 25.26
CA HIS A 307 9.13 -22.43 24.14
C HIS A 307 8.68 -21.02 23.70
N LEU A 308 7.49 -20.57 24.10
CA LEU A 308 6.97 -19.23 23.80
C LEU A 308 7.14 -18.25 24.98
N VAL A 309 7.54 -18.71 26.17
CA VAL A 309 7.58 -17.87 27.39
C VAL A 309 8.55 -16.70 27.22
N GLU A 310 9.83 -16.98 27.00
CA GLU A 310 10.85 -15.92 26.88
C GLU A 310 10.70 -15.09 25.59
N LEU A 311 10.23 -15.71 24.50
CA LEU A 311 9.82 -15.02 23.26
C LEU A 311 8.70 -13.99 23.52
N THR A 312 7.74 -14.32 24.38
CA THR A 312 6.59 -13.48 24.71
C THR A 312 6.96 -12.42 25.75
N ARG A 313 7.75 -12.79 26.77
CA ARG A 313 8.35 -11.87 27.75
C ARG A 313 9.14 -10.76 27.05
N GLY A 314 10.15 -11.12 26.25
CA GLY A 314 10.97 -10.17 25.51
C GLY A 314 10.17 -9.33 24.52
N ALA A 315 9.11 -9.88 23.91
CA ALA A 315 8.21 -9.12 23.04
C ALA A 315 7.45 -8.01 23.79
N TYR A 316 6.97 -8.26 25.01
CA TYR A 316 6.34 -7.23 25.84
C TYR A 316 7.36 -6.24 26.39
N GLU A 317 8.46 -6.73 26.98
CA GLU A 317 9.49 -5.90 27.62
C GLU A 317 10.15 -4.94 26.62
N HIS A 318 10.54 -5.41 25.43
CA HIS A 318 11.04 -4.55 24.35
C HIS A 318 10.01 -3.50 23.93
N SER A 319 8.74 -3.89 23.76
CA SER A 319 7.71 -2.98 23.28
C SER A 319 7.36 -1.91 24.32
N VAL A 320 7.35 -2.25 25.61
CA VAL A 320 7.16 -1.28 26.70
C VAL A 320 8.39 -0.40 26.91
N ALA A 321 9.61 -0.95 26.81
CA ALA A 321 10.85 -0.16 26.80
C ALA A 321 10.82 0.87 25.66
N PHE A 322 10.38 0.47 24.46
CA PHE A 322 10.18 1.38 23.34
C PHE A 322 9.13 2.45 23.63
N LEU A 323 7.96 2.11 24.20
CA LEU A 323 6.94 3.12 24.52
C LEU A 323 7.47 4.19 25.48
N ASN A 324 8.25 3.81 26.49
CA ASN A 324 8.91 4.76 27.40
C ASN A 324 9.90 5.66 26.64
N TRP A 325 10.78 5.07 25.84
CA TRP A 325 11.72 5.82 24.99
C TRP A 325 10.97 6.80 24.07
N GLY A 326 9.94 6.36 23.35
CA GLY A 326 9.12 7.22 22.48
C GLY A 326 8.38 8.36 23.19
N PHE A 327 8.07 8.20 24.48
CA PHE A 327 7.36 9.18 25.30
C PHE A 327 8.25 10.32 25.82
N GLU A 328 9.54 10.05 26.07
CA GLU A 328 10.52 11.05 26.52
C GLU A 328 10.74 12.19 25.51
N ASN A 329 10.63 11.89 24.21
CA ASN A 329 10.86 12.85 23.13
C ASN A 329 10.02 12.48 21.90
N PRO A 330 8.72 12.85 21.85
CA PRO A 330 7.77 12.39 20.83
C PRO A 330 7.97 13.08 19.47
N VAL A 331 9.06 12.75 18.79
CA VAL A 331 9.37 13.16 17.39
C VAL A 331 9.06 12.05 16.39
N ARG A 332 8.72 12.44 15.16
CA ARG A 332 8.05 11.56 14.18
C ARG A 332 8.91 10.35 13.82
N HIS A 333 10.18 10.57 13.48
CA HIS A 333 11.16 9.51 13.23
C HIS A 333 11.34 8.53 14.41
N ARG A 334 11.42 9.04 15.65
CA ARG A 334 11.52 8.20 16.87
C ARG A 334 10.29 7.28 16.99
N ILE A 335 9.08 7.84 16.97
CA ILE A 335 7.82 7.09 17.15
C ILE A 335 7.61 6.06 16.02
N LEU A 336 7.85 6.43 14.76
CA LEU A 336 7.65 5.58 13.59
C LEU A 336 8.60 4.40 13.50
N SER A 337 9.67 4.35 14.30
CA SER A 337 10.53 3.16 14.36
C SER A 337 9.87 1.99 15.12
N PHE A 338 8.79 2.19 15.89
CA PHE A 338 8.10 1.12 16.63
C PHE A 338 7.68 -0.07 15.75
N PRO A 339 6.94 0.11 14.63
CA PRO A 339 6.43 -1.03 13.86
C PRO A 339 7.56 -1.79 13.13
N ALA A 340 8.74 -1.16 12.96
CA ALA A 340 9.95 -1.79 12.44
C ALA A 340 10.79 -2.49 13.53
N THR A 341 10.80 -1.99 14.77
CA THR A 341 11.67 -2.54 15.83
C THR A 341 11.05 -3.75 16.53
N VAL A 342 9.73 -3.76 16.76
CA VAL A 342 9.02 -4.87 17.45
C VAL A 342 9.35 -6.25 16.88
N SER A 343 9.31 -7.27 17.75
CA SER A 343 9.59 -8.64 17.37
C SER A 343 8.45 -9.25 16.54
N ARG A 344 8.77 -10.28 15.75
CA ARG A 344 7.76 -11.10 15.05
C ARG A 344 6.70 -11.64 16.02
N ARG A 345 7.12 -12.11 17.20
CA ARG A 345 6.23 -12.63 18.24
C ARG A 345 5.22 -11.58 18.73
N PHE A 346 5.62 -10.31 18.82
CA PHE A 346 4.69 -9.23 19.15
C PHE A 346 3.59 -9.07 18.08
N ILE A 347 3.96 -9.10 16.80
CA ILE A 347 3.00 -8.98 15.69
C ILE A 347 2.04 -10.19 15.65
N GLU A 348 2.54 -11.39 15.95
CA GLU A 348 1.70 -12.59 16.11
C GLU A 348 0.67 -12.39 17.25
N MET A 349 1.08 -11.92 18.42
CA MET A 349 0.15 -11.66 19.53
C MET A 349 -0.87 -10.55 19.25
N VAL A 350 -0.48 -9.50 18.52
CA VAL A 350 -1.43 -8.47 18.03
C VAL A 350 -2.43 -9.07 17.02
N THR A 351 -2.01 -10.05 16.22
CA THR A 351 -2.87 -10.76 15.26
C THR A 351 -3.86 -11.69 15.99
N ASP A 352 -3.39 -12.39 17.03
CA ASP A 352 -4.18 -13.25 17.91
C ASP A 352 -5.11 -12.45 18.86
N GLN A 353 -5.05 -11.11 18.83
CA GLN A 353 -5.81 -10.18 19.67
C GLN A 353 -5.53 -10.33 21.18
N ASP A 354 -4.27 -10.65 21.54
CA ASP A 354 -3.82 -10.62 22.94
C ASP A 354 -4.08 -9.23 23.55
N PRO A 355 -4.84 -9.14 24.68
CA PRO A 355 -5.22 -7.85 25.25
C PRO A 355 -4.03 -6.97 25.69
N ARG A 356 -2.92 -7.56 26.15
CA ARG A 356 -1.73 -6.78 26.56
C ARG A 356 -1.08 -6.11 25.35
N SER A 357 -0.87 -6.87 24.28
CA SER A 357 -0.38 -6.40 22.99
C SER A 357 -1.30 -5.34 22.39
N LEU A 358 -2.62 -5.51 22.47
CA LEU A 358 -3.59 -4.51 22.02
C LEU A 358 -3.48 -3.19 22.79
N VAL A 359 -3.33 -3.21 24.12
CA VAL A 359 -3.12 -1.98 24.92
C VAL A 359 -1.76 -1.34 24.61
N ILE A 360 -0.67 -2.11 24.48
CA ILE A 360 0.65 -1.60 24.07
C ILE A 360 0.57 -0.92 22.70
N VAL A 361 -0.13 -1.53 21.73
CA VAL A 361 -0.36 -0.95 20.41
C VAL A 361 -1.24 0.32 20.48
N ALA A 362 -2.25 0.37 21.36
CA ALA A 362 -3.03 1.58 21.59
C ALA A 362 -2.18 2.72 22.19
N CYS A 363 -1.27 2.42 23.11
CA CYS A 363 -0.32 3.40 23.62
C CYS A 363 0.62 3.91 22.52
N PHE A 364 1.10 3.03 21.62
CA PHE A 364 1.85 3.46 20.42
C PHE A 364 1.02 4.38 19.51
N PHE A 365 -0.24 4.05 19.23
CA PHE A 365 -1.12 4.93 18.45
C PHE A 365 -1.33 6.29 19.13
N ALA A 366 -1.48 6.32 20.46
CA ALA A 366 -1.55 7.56 21.22
C ALA A 366 -0.25 8.39 21.15
N LEU A 367 0.93 7.74 21.14
CA LEU A 367 2.22 8.43 20.91
C LEU A 367 2.28 9.16 19.56
N THR A 368 1.48 8.78 18.55
CA THR A 368 1.43 9.53 17.27
C THR A 368 0.75 10.90 17.37
N LYS A 369 -0.01 11.19 18.44
CA LYS A 369 -0.82 12.41 18.55
C LYS A 369 -0.05 13.75 18.51
N PRO A 370 1.17 13.89 19.07
CA PRO A 370 1.96 15.13 18.95
C PRO A 370 2.58 15.35 17.56
N VAL A 371 2.59 14.32 16.70
CA VAL A 371 3.22 14.31 15.37
C VAL A 371 2.20 14.03 14.25
N ASP A 372 0.93 14.36 14.49
CA ASP A 372 -0.17 14.20 13.52
C ASP A 372 -0.36 15.42 12.60
N ASP A 373 0.69 16.23 12.47
CA ASP A 373 0.80 17.42 11.61
C ASP A 373 0.94 17.09 10.11
N VAL A 374 1.33 15.85 9.79
CA VAL A 374 1.37 15.34 8.41
C VAL A 374 0.08 14.61 8.02
N TRP A 375 -0.34 14.83 6.77
CA TRP A 375 -1.60 14.34 6.16
C TRP A 375 -1.88 12.85 6.33
N TRP A 376 -0.86 12.03 6.57
CA TRP A 376 -0.95 10.58 6.69
C TRP A 376 -0.93 10.06 8.13
N LEU A 377 -0.65 10.92 9.11
CA LEU A 377 -0.82 10.64 10.56
C LEU A 377 -2.02 11.38 11.17
N GLN A 378 -2.52 12.43 10.51
CA GLN A 378 -3.64 13.26 11.00
C GLN A 378 -4.85 12.42 11.43
N GLY A 379 -5.17 12.46 12.73
CA GLY A 379 -6.31 11.73 13.31
C GLY A 379 -6.12 10.21 13.51
N VAL A 380 -4.96 9.63 13.15
CA VAL A 380 -4.67 8.19 13.34
C VAL A 380 -4.78 7.79 14.81
N ALA A 381 -4.21 8.57 15.73
CA ALA A 381 -4.35 8.34 17.17
C ALA A 381 -5.83 8.19 17.59
N LYS A 382 -6.67 9.18 17.24
CA LYS A 382 -8.10 9.20 17.58
C LYS A 382 -8.86 8.02 16.97
N ARG A 383 -8.53 7.63 15.74
CA ARG A 383 -9.17 6.51 15.03
C ARG A 383 -8.82 5.16 15.65
N GLU A 384 -7.54 4.86 15.78
CA GLU A 384 -7.06 3.51 16.07
C GLU A 384 -7.16 3.17 17.57
N VAL A 385 -6.96 4.13 18.48
CA VAL A 385 -7.13 3.91 19.93
C VAL A 385 -8.58 3.66 20.31
N ASN A 386 -9.51 4.49 19.83
CA ASN A 386 -10.95 4.25 20.04
C ASN A 386 -11.40 2.95 19.34
N GLY A 387 -10.80 2.60 18.19
CA GLY A 387 -11.00 1.32 17.53
C GLY A 387 -10.63 0.12 18.42
N ILE A 388 -9.40 0.11 18.98
CA ILE A 388 -8.93 -0.96 19.89
C ILE A 388 -9.86 -1.09 21.10
N MET A 389 -10.33 0.02 21.66
CA MET A 389 -11.28 0.04 22.78
C MET A 389 -12.60 -0.71 22.48
N THR A 390 -13.00 -0.86 21.21
CA THR A 390 -14.20 -1.64 20.83
C THR A 390 -14.01 -3.16 20.88
N ILE A 391 -12.77 -3.65 20.67
CA ILE A 391 -12.44 -5.08 20.68
C ILE A 391 -11.85 -5.55 22.02
N LEU A 392 -11.38 -4.61 22.86
CA LEU A 392 -10.68 -4.92 24.11
C LEU A 392 -11.65 -5.45 25.20
N PRO A 393 -11.30 -6.56 25.89
CA PRO A 393 -12.05 -7.08 27.02
C PRO A 393 -12.25 -6.07 28.17
N PRO A 394 -13.37 -6.12 28.91
CA PRO A 394 -13.70 -5.12 29.94
C PRO A 394 -12.61 -4.87 31.00
N GLU A 395 -11.95 -5.94 31.44
CA GLU A 395 -10.93 -5.93 32.49
C GLU A 395 -9.61 -5.26 32.08
N TRP A 396 -9.34 -5.13 30.77
CA TRP A 396 -8.17 -4.42 30.25
C TRP A 396 -8.42 -2.94 29.97
N ARG A 397 -9.69 -2.49 29.97
CA ARG A 397 -10.08 -1.10 29.68
C ARG A 397 -9.47 -0.05 30.62
N PRO A 398 -9.24 -0.30 31.92
CA PRO A 398 -8.54 0.67 32.77
C PRO A 398 -7.15 1.04 32.24
N LYS A 399 -6.42 0.08 31.63
CA LYS A 399 -5.07 0.34 31.08
C LYS A 399 -5.09 1.18 29.79
N MET A 400 -6.27 1.50 29.24
CA MET A 400 -6.44 2.40 28.10
C MET A 400 -6.58 3.88 28.48
N GLU A 401 -6.69 4.24 29.77
CA GLU A 401 -7.03 5.60 30.21
C GLU A 401 -6.13 6.69 29.60
N TRP A 402 -4.80 6.53 29.71
CA TRP A 402 -3.85 7.48 29.13
C TRP A 402 -3.97 7.53 27.59
N ALA A 403 -4.04 6.38 26.93
CA ALA A 403 -4.15 6.33 25.47
C ALA A 403 -5.42 7.03 24.97
N LEU A 404 -6.55 6.83 25.64
CA LEU A 404 -7.84 7.47 25.33
C LEU A 404 -7.82 8.98 25.62
N LYS A 405 -7.18 9.42 26.71
CA LYS A 405 -6.98 10.85 27.04
C LYS A 405 -6.20 11.55 25.92
N ILE A 406 -5.05 11.01 25.55
CA ILE A 406 -4.18 11.59 24.52
C ILE A 406 -4.83 11.54 23.13
N ALA A 407 -5.36 10.39 22.72
CA ALA A 407 -5.94 10.21 21.39
C ALA A 407 -7.19 11.06 21.12
N ASN A 408 -7.96 11.41 22.16
CA ASN A 408 -9.14 12.25 22.05
C ASN A 408 -8.90 13.73 22.37
N HIS A 409 -7.68 14.12 22.77
CA HIS A 409 -7.33 15.52 23.07
C HIS A 409 -7.49 16.43 21.85
N GLU A 410 -7.99 17.65 22.07
CA GLU A 410 -8.22 18.65 21.04
C GLU A 410 -7.49 19.96 21.41
N GLY A 411 -6.74 20.52 20.46
CA GLY A 411 -5.81 21.62 20.69
C GLY A 411 -4.35 21.16 20.82
N THR A 412 -3.49 22.04 21.33
CA THR A 412 -2.06 21.77 21.57
C THR A 412 -1.86 20.80 22.73
N MET A 413 -0.89 19.90 22.61
CA MET A 413 -0.47 19.02 23.70
C MET A 413 0.38 19.83 24.71
N ASP A 414 -0.02 19.88 25.98
CA ASP A 414 0.79 20.44 27.07
C ASP A 414 1.33 19.31 27.97
N GLU A 415 2.35 19.63 28.78
CA GLU A 415 3.02 18.66 29.66
C GLU A 415 2.05 17.98 30.64
N LYS A 416 1.02 18.71 31.07
CA LYS A 416 -0.04 18.23 31.98
C LYS A 416 -1.02 17.27 31.29
N THR A 417 -1.29 17.44 30.00
CA THR A 417 -2.06 16.48 29.20
C THR A 417 -1.20 15.26 28.89
N TRP A 418 0.06 15.46 28.48
CA TRP A 418 1.00 14.38 28.16
C TRP A 418 1.30 13.47 29.35
N GLY A 419 1.63 14.05 30.52
CA GLY A 419 1.96 13.33 31.75
C GLY A 419 3.43 13.45 32.18
N THR A 420 4.20 14.42 31.65
CA THR A 420 5.65 14.56 31.91
C THR A 420 6.02 14.95 33.34
N SER A 421 5.06 15.35 34.17
CA SER A 421 5.25 15.70 35.59
C SER A 421 5.52 14.49 36.52
N LEU A 422 6.15 13.44 35.98
CA LEU A 422 6.59 12.24 36.70
C LEU A 422 8.12 12.05 36.66
N HIS A 423 8.88 12.96 36.05
CA HIS A 423 10.31 13.07 36.32
C HIS A 423 10.53 13.65 37.73
N PRO A 424 11.19 12.93 38.65
CA PRO A 424 11.75 13.55 39.85
C PRO A 424 12.89 14.49 39.46
N GLU A 425 13.12 15.54 40.24
CA GLU A 425 14.29 16.40 40.07
C GLU A 425 15.59 15.58 40.17
N GLY A 426 16.48 15.73 39.20
CA GLY A 426 17.81 15.12 39.22
C GLY A 426 17.93 13.79 38.46
N THR A 427 18.08 13.88 37.14
CA THR A 427 18.92 12.93 36.39
C THR A 427 19.94 13.77 35.62
N MET A 428 21.23 13.54 35.85
CA MET A 428 22.27 14.37 35.22
C MET A 428 22.31 14.12 33.71
N VAL A 429 22.47 15.19 32.93
CA VAL A 429 22.76 15.10 31.50
C VAL A 429 24.11 14.41 31.35
N GLY A 430 24.11 13.18 30.85
CA GLY A 430 25.33 12.46 30.49
C GLY A 430 26.05 13.18 29.36
N GLU A 431 27.38 13.28 29.46
CA GLU A 431 28.20 13.87 28.40
C GLU A 431 28.06 13.08 27.08
N PRO A 432 28.15 13.74 25.91
CA PRO A 432 28.01 13.09 24.62
C PRO A 432 29.20 12.16 24.33
N LEU A 433 29.03 10.87 24.62
CA LEU A 433 29.95 9.81 24.19
C LEU A 433 30.03 9.76 22.66
N SER A 434 31.20 9.38 22.14
CA SER A 434 31.57 9.58 20.73
C SER A 434 30.68 8.82 19.74
N PHE A 435 30.22 9.55 18.72
CA PHE A 435 29.13 9.20 17.79
C PHE A 435 29.34 7.95 16.90
N ASP A 436 30.56 7.39 16.81
CA ASP A 436 30.90 6.32 15.86
C ASP A 436 30.61 4.88 16.35
N GLN A 437 30.31 4.67 17.64
CA GLN A 437 30.16 3.31 18.21
C GLN A 437 28.71 2.85 18.39
N THR A 438 27.79 3.75 18.79
CA THR A 438 26.40 3.38 19.12
C THR A 438 25.64 2.73 17.96
N PHE A 439 25.82 3.20 16.72
CA PHE A 439 25.12 2.58 15.58
C PHE A 439 25.68 1.18 15.22
N LEU A 440 26.96 0.93 15.49
CA LEU A 440 27.52 -0.41 15.36
C LEU A 440 26.99 -1.33 16.46
N ASP A 441 26.88 -0.85 17.70
CA ASP A 441 26.25 -1.58 18.80
C ASP A 441 24.75 -1.82 18.54
N GLU A 442 24.03 -0.91 17.88
CA GLU A 442 22.62 -1.14 17.49
C GLU A 442 22.47 -2.25 16.43
N ILE A 443 23.33 -2.29 15.42
CA ILE A 443 23.34 -3.42 14.47
C ILE A 443 23.83 -4.70 15.14
N VAL A 444 24.81 -4.64 16.04
CA VAL A 444 25.26 -5.81 16.81
C VAL A 444 24.17 -6.31 17.74
N VAL A 445 23.39 -5.45 18.40
CA VAL A 445 22.23 -5.84 19.22
C VAL A 445 21.10 -6.39 18.35
N MET A 446 20.77 -5.77 17.21
CA MET A 446 19.79 -6.36 16.27
C MET A 446 20.27 -7.68 15.68
N THR A 447 21.58 -7.91 15.54
CA THR A 447 22.18 -9.17 15.07
C THR A 447 22.24 -10.22 16.19
N GLN A 448 22.55 -9.84 17.43
CA GLN A 448 22.50 -10.73 18.59
C GLN A 448 21.06 -11.16 18.92
N ILE A 449 20.07 -10.29 18.70
CA ILE A 449 18.64 -10.65 18.74
C ILE A 449 18.30 -11.64 17.61
N ILE A 450 18.97 -11.56 16.45
CA ILE A 450 18.83 -12.58 15.39
C ILE A 450 19.53 -13.88 15.80
N ASP A 451 20.74 -13.86 16.36
CA ASP A 451 21.45 -15.06 16.84
C ASP A 451 20.71 -15.76 18.00
N THR A 452 19.91 -15.02 18.77
CA THR A 452 19.04 -15.56 19.84
C THR A 452 17.77 -16.24 19.30
N TYR A 453 17.35 -15.93 18.06
CA TYR A 453 16.06 -16.37 17.50
C TYR A 453 16.12 -16.98 16.09
N SER A 454 17.31 -17.19 15.52
CA SER A 454 17.48 -18.13 14.40
C SER A 454 17.27 -19.56 14.91
N PRO A 455 16.56 -20.42 14.17
CA PRO A 455 16.71 -21.86 14.34
C PRO A 455 18.19 -22.24 14.20
N GLN A 456 18.65 -23.15 15.05
CA GLN A 456 19.82 -23.99 14.75
C GLN A 456 19.27 -25.26 14.10
N ASP A 457 19.75 -25.57 12.90
CA ASP A 457 19.51 -26.85 12.20
C ASP A 457 20.35 -27.98 12.81
#